data_AF-A0A5M9UUM8-F1
#
_entry.id   AF-A0A5M9UUM8-F1
#
_cell.length_a   1.000
_cell.length_b   1.000
_cell.length_c   1.000
_cell.angle_alpha   90.00
_cell.angle_beta   90.00
_cell.angle_gamma   90.00
#
_symmetry.space_group_name_H-M   'P 1'
#
loop_
_entity.id
_entity.type
_entity.pdbx_description
1 polymer ?
#
loop_
_entity_poly.entity_id
_entity_poly.type
_entity_poly.pdbx_seq_one_letter_code
_entity_poly.pdbx_strand_id
1 'polypeptide(L)' 'FDKQPLRDYLDVERRAGRWNGDAPPPPLPASVVEATSKRYLDAYRRVTGTELKI' A
#
# COMPACT_ATOMS: atom_id res chain seq x y z
N PHE A 1 -0.70 -7.90 8.40
CA PHE A 1 -0.64 -6.47 8.05
C PHE A 1 0.49 -6.29 7.08
N ASP A 2 0.19 -5.91 5.86
CA ASP A 2 1.17 -5.87 4.80
C ASP A 2 0.78 -4.84 3.75
N LYS A 3 1.64 -4.75 2.75
CA LYS A 3 1.49 -3.92 1.57
C LYS A 3 0.62 -4.60 0.51
N GLN A 4 -0.35 -5.45 0.87
CA GLN A 4 -1.17 -6.16 -0.13
C GLN A 4 -1.87 -5.21 -1.11
N PRO A 5 -2.52 -4.09 -0.69
CA PRO A 5 -3.15 -3.18 -1.65
C PRO A 5 -2.15 -2.58 -2.66
N LEU A 6 -0.94 -2.26 -2.19
CA LEU A 6 0.15 -1.80 -3.04
C LEU A 6 0.61 -2.90 -4.02
N ARG A 7 0.79 -4.14 -3.53
CA ARG A 7 1.21 -5.28 -4.36
C ARG A 7 0.17 -5.59 -5.43
N ASP A 8 -1.11 -5.58 -5.06
CA ASP A 8 -2.21 -5.83 -5.99
C ASP A 8 -2.25 -4.77 -7.08
N TYR A 9 -2.11 -3.48 -6.72
CA TYR A 9 -2.04 -2.39 -7.69
C TYR A 9 -0.87 -2.55 -8.65
N LEU A 10 0.34 -2.77 -8.12
CA LEU A 10 1.54 -2.92 -8.94
C LEU A 10 1.50 -4.17 -9.83
N ASP A 11 0.86 -5.26 -9.39
CA ASP A 11 0.68 -6.45 -10.23
C ASP A 11 -0.31 -6.19 -11.37
N VAL A 12 -1.36 -5.39 -11.15
CA VAL A 12 -2.27 -4.93 -12.21
C VAL A 12 -1.52 -4.07 -13.24
N GLU A 13 -0.70 -3.12 -12.80
CA GLU A 13 0.12 -2.28 -13.69
C GLU A 13 1.10 -3.13 -14.52
N ARG A 14 1.69 -4.15 -13.90
CA ARG A 14 2.60 -5.08 -14.57
C ARG A 14 1.89 -5.92 -15.61
N ARG A 15 0.73 -6.51 -15.27
CA ARG A 15 -0.09 -7.31 -16.21
C ARG A 15 -0.60 -6.47 -17.38
N ALA A 16 -0.84 -5.18 -17.16
CA ALA A 16 -1.24 -4.27 -18.22
C ALA A 16 -0.06 -3.76 -19.07
N GLY A 17 1.17 -4.22 -18.81
CA GLY A 17 2.37 -3.80 -19.54
C GLY A 17 2.81 -2.37 -19.28
N ARG A 18 2.22 -1.68 -18.28
CA ARG A 18 2.54 -0.29 -17.93
C ARG A 18 3.74 -0.18 -17.00
N TRP A 19 4.13 -1.28 -16.37
CA TRP A 19 5.28 -1.34 -15.48
C TRP A 19 6.00 -2.68 -15.62
N ASN A 20 7.33 -2.67 -15.62
CA ASN A 20 8.13 -3.89 -15.81
C ASN A 20 8.60 -4.53 -14.49
N GLY A 21 8.37 -3.87 -13.35
CA GLY A 21 8.84 -4.33 -12.03
C GLY A 21 10.04 -3.58 -11.48
N ASP A 22 10.69 -2.74 -12.29
CA ASP A 22 11.88 -1.97 -11.89
C ASP A 22 11.52 -0.56 -11.42
N ALA A 23 12.40 0.07 -10.67
CA ALA A 23 12.22 1.47 -10.30
C ALA A 23 12.44 2.41 -11.52
N PRO A 24 11.70 3.53 -11.62
CA PRO A 24 10.63 3.96 -10.71
C PRO A 24 9.28 3.29 -11.02
N PRO A 25 8.48 2.97 -9.99
CA PRO A 25 7.11 2.47 -10.19
C PRO A 25 6.16 3.57 -10.67
N PRO A 26 5.01 3.19 -11.25
CA PRO A 26 3.95 4.14 -11.58
C PRO A 26 3.42 4.85 -10.33
N PRO A 27 2.88 6.09 -10.48
CA PRO A 27 2.25 6.82 -9.38
C PRO A 27 1.12 6.01 -8.73
N LEU A 28 1.05 6.02 -7.41
CA LEU A 28 0.02 5.29 -6.67
C LEU A 28 -1.27 6.11 -6.60
N PRO A 29 -2.44 5.52 -6.89
CA PRO A 29 -3.72 6.15 -6.63
C PRO A 29 -3.91 6.41 -5.13
N ALA A 30 -4.60 7.51 -4.78
CA ALA A 30 -4.88 7.88 -3.39
C ALA A 30 -5.58 6.75 -2.61
N SER A 31 -6.48 6.01 -3.25
CA SER A 31 -7.19 4.88 -2.65
C SER A 31 -6.25 3.74 -2.21
N VAL A 32 -5.20 3.45 -2.97
CA VAL A 32 -4.20 2.43 -2.64
C VAL A 32 -3.36 2.87 -1.44
N VAL A 33 -3.01 4.17 -1.41
CA VAL A 33 -2.29 4.78 -0.29
C VAL A 33 -3.15 4.71 0.97
N GLU A 34 -4.39 5.19 0.92
CA GLU A 34 -5.32 5.17 2.05
C GLU A 34 -5.58 3.75 2.59
N ALA A 35 -5.84 2.79 1.70
CA ALA A 35 -6.08 1.40 2.07
C ALA A 35 -4.85 0.77 2.75
N THR A 36 -3.64 1.09 2.24
CA THR A 36 -2.39 0.62 2.83
C THR A 36 -2.16 1.29 4.19
N SER A 37 -2.31 2.61 4.27
CA SER A 37 -2.16 3.38 5.51
C SER A 37 -3.10 2.90 6.61
N LYS A 38 -4.39 2.66 6.30
CA LYS A 38 -5.37 2.14 7.26
C LYS A 38 -4.94 0.78 7.84
N ARG A 39 -4.38 -0.11 7.02
CA ARG A 39 -3.86 -1.40 7.49
C ARG A 39 -2.69 -1.23 8.45
N TYR A 40 -1.77 -0.31 8.14
CA TYR A 40 -0.63 -0.04 9.02
C TYR A 40 -1.04 0.65 10.32
N LEU A 41 -2.03 1.54 10.30
CA LEU A 41 -2.57 2.16 11.51
C LEU A 41 -3.26 1.14 12.41
N ASP A 42 -4.06 0.23 11.84
CA ASP A 42 -4.65 -0.86 12.62
C ASP A 42 -3.57 -1.81 13.18
N ALA A 43 -2.53 -2.10 12.39
CA ALA A 43 -1.38 -2.88 12.86
C ALA A 43 -0.69 -2.20 14.05
N TYR A 44 -0.39 -0.90 13.92
CA TYR A 44 0.21 -0.09 14.95
C TYR A 44 -0.63 -0.16 16.22
N ARG A 45 -1.94 0.12 16.12
CA ARG A 45 -2.85 0.09 17.26
C ARG A 45 -2.90 -1.27 17.95
N ARG A 46 -2.92 -2.38 17.20
CA ARG A 46 -2.93 -3.73 17.79
C ARG A 46 -1.63 -4.06 18.52
N VAL A 47 -0.49 -3.54 18.06
CA VAL A 47 0.82 -3.78 18.66
C VAL A 47 1.07 -2.86 19.86
N THR A 48 0.70 -1.59 19.78
CA THR A 48 1.01 -0.57 20.80
C THR A 48 -0.13 -0.32 21.77
N GLY A 49 -1.35 -0.76 21.45
CA GLY A 49 -2.57 -0.42 22.19
C GLY A 49 -3.00 1.05 22.06
N THR A 50 -2.34 1.84 21.20
CA THR A 50 -2.60 3.28 21.05
C THR A 50 -2.83 3.66 19.59
N GLU A 51 -3.63 4.70 19.36
CA GLU A 51 -3.75 5.29 18.03
C GLU A 51 -2.49 6.13 17.72
N LEU A 52 -2.01 6.06 16.48
CA LEU A 52 -0.89 6.89 16.05
C LEU A 52 -1.37 8.34 15.91
N LYS A 53 -0.76 9.25 16.67
CA LYS A 53 -0.99 10.69 16.51
C LYS A 53 -0.13 11.20 15.37
N ILE A 54 -0.77 11.57 14.27
CA ILE A 54 -0.15 12.15 13.08
C ILE A 54 -0.45 13.64 13.06
#